data_AF-A0A1N6U0S0-F1
#
_entry.id   AF-A0A1N6U0S0-F1
#
_cell.length_a   1.000
_cell.length_b   1.000
_cell.length_c   1.000
_cell.angle_alpha   90.00
_cell.angle_beta   90.00
_cell.angle_gamma   90.00
#
_symmetry.space_group_name_H-M   'P 1'
#
loop_
_entity.id
_entity.type
_entity.pdbx_description
1 polymer ?
#
loop_
_entity_poly.entity_id
_entity_poly.type
_entity_poly.pdbx_seq_one_letter_code
_entity_poly.pdbx_strand_id
1 'polypeptide(L)'
;MKHAILSVFFTLWLGTAFAQQEKMIFYNTNWLITKQEHAAFARSVIMPDTVAKFSTLRGFSFDGDVIDYYSNGKVLANGFYDKGVKRGHWQFFHFDGKPESSGAYENDHRVGEWKFWWPNGQLMNVLLYDSLGIKVMHSWSEDGKQQVVNGNGRVSIKLEEDENSKAMLEGSYRNGLKDGLWRRTNKKGQSEIEQLFSNGELVKDQKFKPSLAYLNPGIDRFEVGNEPYYLEKVERWMVDPQIYAGNYPVVASVMGWEVEAVKVKSKPDYYKVYAQLEGKPFIYEEHPTTAPEFPGGDKAYQSYMNKYIINPLKLSGVKFEKVVYVDFDITDEGKVGNVILPKGIQEEIVKDIITKGFTAMPIWKPATRNLEPIYTRYRYPLNL
;
A
#
# COMPACT_ATOMS: atom_id res chain seq x y z
N MET A 1 4.97 54.04 -54.69
CA MET A 1 5.79 53.13 -53.85
C MET A 1 4.81 52.20 -53.14
N LYS A 2 4.47 51.05 -53.74
CA LYS A 2 4.93 49.69 -53.37
C LYS A 2 4.99 49.48 -51.85
N HIS A 3 4.18 48.55 -51.33
CA HIS A 3 4.51 47.45 -50.38
C HIS A 3 3.17 46.73 -50.05
N ALA A 4 2.83 45.62 -50.72
CA ALA A 4 3.25 44.22 -50.50
C ALA A 4 2.50 43.54 -49.33
N ILE A 5 1.70 42.54 -49.72
CA ILE A 5 0.94 41.59 -48.91
C ILE A 5 1.91 40.69 -48.12
N LEU A 6 1.61 40.43 -46.85
CA LEU A 6 2.11 39.25 -46.15
C LEU A 6 1.00 38.66 -45.28
N SER A 7 0.25 37.72 -45.85
CA SER A 7 -0.68 36.86 -45.13
C SER A 7 0.11 35.75 -44.45
N VAL A 8 0.27 35.83 -43.13
CA VAL A 8 0.82 34.72 -42.33
C VAL A 8 -0.32 33.79 -41.95
N PHE A 9 -0.40 32.64 -42.62
CA PHE A 9 -1.23 31.52 -42.15
C PHE A 9 -0.59 30.95 -40.87
N PHE A 10 -1.17 31.27 -39.73
CA PHE A 10 -0.87 30.58 -38.48
C PHE A 10 -1.72 29.31 -38.44
N THR A 11 -1.18 28.19 -38.95
CA THR A 11 -1.75 26.87 -38.70
C THR A 11 -1.57 26.55 -37.22
N LEU A 12 -2.61 26.81 -36.42
CA LEU A 12 -2.75 26.29 -35.06
C LEU A 12 -2.82 24.77 -35.16
N TRP A 13 -1.69 24.12 -34.87
CA TRP A 13 -1.67 22.73 -34.50
C TRP A 13 -2.36 22.64 -33.13
N LEU A 14 -3.66 22.35 -33.12
CA LEU A 14 -4.38 21.91 -31.93
C LEU A 14 -3.86 20.53 -31.56
N GLY A 15 -2.71 20.49 -30.88
CA GLY A 15 -2.35 19.32 -30.09
C GLY A 15 -3.45 19.15 -29.04
N THR A 16 -4.21 18.06 -29.12
CA THR A 16 -5.11 17.64 -28.06
C THR A 16 -4.24 17.24 -26.87
N ALA A 17 -3.88 18.21 -26.03
CA ALA A 17 -3.48 17.91 -24.67
C ALA A 17 -4.73 17.38 -23.98
N PHE A 18 -4.79 16.07 -23.75
CA PHE A 18 -5.79 15.50 -22.85
C PHE A 18 -5.52 16.12 -21.47
N ALA A 19 -6.39 17.04 -21.05
CA ALA A 19 -6.29 17.65 -19.74
C ALA A 19 -6.54 16.56 -18.70
N GLN A 20 -5.47 16.12 -18.05
CA GLN A 20 -5.53 15.25 -16.87
C GLN A 20 -6.49 15.87 -15.85
N GLN A 21 -7.55 15.14 -15.51
CA GLN A 21 -8.60 15.65 -14.63
C GLN A 21 -8.19 15.49 -13.16
N GLU A 22 -8.01 16.61 -12.48
CA GLU A 22 -7.83 16.65 -11.03
C GLU A 22 -9.12 16.17 -10.34
N LYS A 23 -8.98 15.29 -9.33
CA LYS A 23 -10.09 14.74 -8.54
C LYS A 23 -9.80 14.82 -7.05
N MET A 24 -10.84 15.11 -6.29
CA MET A 24 -10.82 15.04 -4.84
C MET A 24 -11.32 13.68 -4.35
N ILE A 25 -10.57 13.06 -3.45
CA ILE A 25 -10.94 11.83 -2.74
C ILE A 25 -11.08 12.16 -1.26
N PHE A 26 -12.15 11.69 -0.63
CA PHE A 26 -12.46 12.00 0.77
C PHE A 26 -12.23 10.78 1.66
N TYR A 27 -11.64 10.99 2.83
CA TYR A 27 -11.28 9.92 3.76
C TYR A 27 -11.80 10.17 5.17
N ASN A 28 -12.23 9.12 5.87
CA ASN A 28 -12.55 9.18 7.30
C ASN A 28 -11.26 9.17 8.15
N THR A 29 -11.39 9.18 9.48
CA THR A 29 -10.24 9.18 10.41
C THR A 29 -9.38 7.92 10.33
N ASN A 30 -9.89 6.82 9.76
CA ASN A 30 -9.13 5.60 9.51
C ASN A 30 -8.49 5.57 8.11
N TRP A 31 -8.54 6.68 7.38
CA TRP A 31 -8.09 6.79 6.00
C TRP A 31 -8.77 5.82 5.03
N LEU A 32 -10.04 5.51 5.31
CA LEU A 32 -10.90 4.78 4.37
C LEU A 32 -11.69 5.79 3.55
N ILE A 33 -11.78 5.56 2.24
CA ILE A 33 -12.57 6.37 1.31
C ILE A 33 -14.02 6.39 1.80
N THR A 34 -14.56 7.60 1.94
CA THR A 34 -15.88 7.89 2.48
C THR A 34 -16.57 9.01 1.68
N LYS A 35 -17.78 9.40 2.05
CA LYS A 35 -18.46 10.56 1.46
C LYS A 35 -17.93 11.86 2.06
N GLN A 36 -18.03 12.97 1.31
CA GLN A 36 -17.53 14.28 1.73
C GLN A 36 -18.07 14.71 3.10
N GLU A 37 -19.35 14.47 3.41
CA GLU A 37 -19.97 14.81 4.70
C GLU A 37 -19.42 14.03 5.91
N HIS A 38 -18.67 12.95 5.66
CA HIS A 38 -18.02 12.11 6.67
C HIS A 38 -16.48 12.21 6.64
N ALA A 39 -15.93 13.13 5.85
CA ALA A 39 -14.51 13.25 5.61
C ALA A 39 -13.79 13.95 6.79
N ALA A 40 -12.70 13.34 7.26
CA ALA A 40 -11.70 13.97 8.11
C ALA A 40 -10.53 14.53 7.28
N PHE A 41 -10.26 13.94 6.12
CA PHE A 41 -9.17 14.31 5.22
C PHE A 41 -9.67 14.29 3.78
N ALA A 42 -8.95 15.02 2.91
CA ALA A 42 -9.18 14.98 1.48
C ALA A 42 -7.84 14.88 0.74
N ARG A 43 -7.82 14.21 -0.41
CA ARG A 43 -6.66 14.12 -1.30
C ARG A 43 -7.04 14.65 -2.67
N SER A 44 -6.26 15.60 -3.18
CA SER A 44 -6.23 15.92 -4.61
C SER A 44 -5.26 14.98 -5.31
N VAL A 45 -5.74 14.35 -6.38
CA VAL A 45 -4.93 13.53 -7.29
C VAL A 45 -5.22 13.86 -8.74
N ILE A 46 -4.20 13.68 -9.57
CA ILE A 46 -4.39 13.56 -11.01
C ILE A 46 -4.75 12.11 -11.31
N MET A 47 -5.89 11.89 -11.95
CA MET A 47 -6.28 10.54 -12.35
C MET A 47 -5.44 10.09 -13.55
N PRO A 48 -4.75 8.94 -13.48
CA PRO A 48 -4.06 8.41 -14.65
C PRO A 48 -5.06 7.82 -15.64
N ASP A 49 -4.73 7.90 -16.92
CA ASP A 49 -5.59 7.44 -18.03
C ASP A 49 -5.98 5.95 -17.90
N THR A 50 -5.20 5.16 -17.16
CA THR A 50 -5.46 3.74 -16.88
C THR A 50 -6.72 3.51 -16.05
N VAL A 51 -7.17 4.50 -15.27
CA VAL A 51 -8.45 4.43 -14.53
C VAL A 51 -9.65 4.38 -15.49
N ALA A 52 -9.49 4.80 -16.75
CA ALA A 52 -10.51 4.66 -17.78
C ALA A 52 -10.85 3.18 -18.10
N LYS A 53 -10.00 2.23 -17.69
CA LYS A 53 -10.25 0.79 -17.88
C LYS A 53 -10.63 0.16 -16.56
N PHE A 54 -11.92 -0.12 -16.39
CA PHE A 54 -12.43 -0.69 -15.16
C PHE A 54 -11.80 -2.07 -14.81
N SER A 55 -11.36 -2.84 -15.81
CA SER A 55 -10.66 -4.12 -15.61
C SER A 55 -9.35 -4.02 -14.80
N THR A 56 -8.78 -2.83 -14.60
CA THR A 56 -7.55 -2.61 -13.81
C THR A 56 -7.81 -2.10 -12.38
N LEU A 57 -9.06 -2.06 -11.91
CA LEU A 57 -9.44 -1.38 -10.66
C LEU A 57 -9.25 -2.18 -9.37
N ARG A 58 -9.19 -3.51 -9.41
CA ARG A 58 -9.08 -4.36 -8.20
C ARG A 58 -7.73 -4.27 -7.47
N GLY A 59 -6.79 -3.47 -7.95
CA GLY A 59 -5.47 -3.31 -7.35
C GLY A 59 -4.85 -1.94 -7.61
N PHE A 60 -5.68 -0.92 -7.81
CA PHE A 60 -5.16 0.42 -8.10
C PHE A 60 -4.45 1.00 -6.88
N SER A 61 -3.28 1.55 -7.14
CA SER A 61 -2.46 2.23 -6.17
C SER A 61 -2.06 3.59 -6.75
N PHE A 62 -1.84 4.58 -5.88
CA PHE A 62 -1.53 5.93 -6.36
C PHE A 62 -0.26 5.93 -7.21
N ASP A 63 -0.32 6.59 -8.36
CA ASP A 63 0.81 6.72 -9.29
C ASP A 63 0.78 8.14 -9.84
N GLY A 64 1.63 9.01 -9.28
CA GLY A 64 1.60 10.45 -9.53
C GLY A 64 1.73 11.32 -8.28
N ASP A 65 1.71 12.63 -8.52
CA ASP A 65 1.69 13.65 -7.48
C ASP A 65 0.35 13.68 -6.74
N VAL A 66 0.41 13.90 -5.43
CA VAL A 66 -0.76 14.05 -4.56
C VAL A 66 -0.61 15.24 -3.63
N ILE A 67 -1.74 15.83 -3.25
CA ILE A 67 -1.82 16.82 -2.17
C ILE A 67 -2.93 16.39 -1.22
N ASP A 68 -2.58 16.17 0.03
CA ASP A 68 -3.51 15.85 1.11
C ASP A 68 -3.86 17.10 1.91
N TYR A 69 -5.09 17.15 2.42
CA TYR A 69 -5.66 18.26 3.14
C TYR A 69 -6.30 17.81 4.45
N TYR A 70 -6.18 18.65 5.46
CA TYR A 70 -6.98 18.57 6.68
C TYR A 70 -8.43 18.97 6.42
N SER A 71 -9.33 18.65 7.35
CA SER A 71 -10.74 19.06 7.33
C SER A 71 -10.95 20.59 7.28
N ASN A 72 -9.95 21.38 7.70
CA ASN A 72 -9.97 22.84 7.61
C ASN A 72 -9.51 23.39 6.24
N GLY A 73 -9.17 22.52 5.29
CA GLY A 73 -8.70 22.87 3.95
C GLY A 73 -7.22 23.25 3.84
N LYS A 74 -6.45 23.23 4.93
CA LYS A 74 -5.00 23.43 4.88
C LYS A 74 -4.30 22.16 4.41
N VAL A 75 -3.17 22.35 3.72
CA VAL A 75 -2.32 21.24 3.28
C VAL A 75 -1.83 20.46 4.49
N LEU A 76 -1.94 19.14 4.39
CA LEU A 76 -1.50 18.14 5.35
C LEU A 76 -0.22 17.47 4.85
N ALA A 77 -0.17 17.13 3.57
CA ALA A 77 1.03 16.62 2.90
C ALA A 77 1.00 16.89 1.40
N ASN A 78 2.18 16.82 0.78
CA ASN A 78 2.31 16.64 -0.65
C ASN A 78 3.55 15.82 -0.99
N GLY A 79 3.48 15.11 -2.11
CA GLY A 79 4.57 14.29 -2.62
C GLY A 79 4.13 13.42 -3.78
N PHE A 80 4.97 12.45 -4.12
CA PHE A 80 4.78 11.57 -5.26
C PHE A 80 4.68 10.10 -4.82
N TYR A 81 3.73 9.39 -5.42
CA TYR A 81 3.64 7.93 -5.33
C TYR A 81 4.06 7.29 -6.65
N ASP A 82 4.82 6.21 -6.57
CA ASP A 82 5.14 5.32 -7.70
C ASP A 82 4.45 3.98 -7.41
N LYS A 83 3.40 3.64 -8.15
CA LYS A 83 2.65 2.37 -7.97
C LYS A 83 2.25 2.07 -6.52
N GLY A 84 1.87 3.09 -5.76
CA GLY A 84 1.35 2.98 -4.40
C GLY A 84 2.35 3.25 -3.30
N VAL A 85 3.63 3.31 -3.64
CA VAL A 85 4.70 3.54 -2.66
C VAL A 85 5.21 4.96 -2.74
N LYS A 86 5.47 5.61 -1.59
CA LYS A 86 6.01 6.97 -1.56
C LYS A 86 7.39 6.98 -2.21
N ARG A 87 7.63 7.98 -3.05
CA ARG A 87 8.91 8.20 -3.72
C ARG A 87 9.23 9.68 -3.87
N GLY A 88 10.51 10.01 -3.90
CA GLY A 88 10.97 11.37 -4.13
C GLY A 88 10.73 12.27 -2.91
N HIS A 89 10.66 13.58 -3.13
CA HIS A 89 10.54 14.55 -2.05
C HIS A 89 9.11 14.60 -1.52
N TRP A 90 8.98 14.58 -0.20
CA TRP A 90 7.72 14.72 0.50
C TRP A 90 7.78 15.85 1.53
N GLN A 91 6.64 16.50 1.73
CA GLN A 91 6.45 17.57 2.70
C GLN A 91 5.18 17.32 3.50
N PHE A 92 5.27 17.63 4.79
CA PHE A 92 4.26 17.39 5.81
C PHE A 92 4.07 18.69 6.57
N PHE A 93 2.84 18.99 6.96
CA PHE A 93 2.49 20.26 7.60
C PHE A 93 1.63 20.02 8.82
N HIS A 94 1.84 20.82 9.87
CA HIS A 94 0.99 20.86 11.05
C HIS A 94 -0.43 21.34 10.68
N PHE A 95 -1.40 21.10 11.57
CA PHE A 95 -2.80 21.53 11.36
C PHE A 95 -2.96 23.05 11.14
N ASP A 96 -1.98 23.85 11.60
CA ASP A 96 -1.93 25.29 11.38
C ASP A 96 -1.33 25.71 10.02
N GLY A 97 -0.78 24.75 9.26
CA GLY A 97 -0.18 24.93 7.94
C GLY A 97 1.33 25.18 7.95
N LYS A 98 1.99 25.18 9.12
CA LYS A 98 3.46 25.29 9.18
C LYS A 98 4.13 23.97 8.83
N PRO A 99 5.39 23.98 8.32
CA PRO A 99 6.13 22.75 8.08
C PRO A 99 6.21 21.89 9.34
N GLU A 100 5.98 20.60 9.19
CA GLU A 100 6.12 19.58 10.24
C GLU A 100 7.34 18.71 9.95
N SER A 101 7.43 18.17 8.73
CA SER A 101 8.58 17.41 8.29
C SER A 101 8.75 17.42 6.77
N SER A 102 9.96 17.12 6.31
CA SER A 102 10.28 17.10 4.89
C SER A 102 11.55 16.31 4.62
N GLY A 103 11.56 15.54 3.54
CA GLY A 103 12.70 14.75 3.12
C GLY A 103 12.35 13.86 1.92
N ALA A 104 13.19 12.88 1.63
CA ALA A 104 12.97 11.96 0.51
C ALA A 104 12.48 10.58 0.97
N TYR A 105 11.63 9.96 0.15
CA TYR A 105 11.24 8.56 0.25
C TYR A 105 11.78 7.74 -0.92
N GLU A 106 12.13 6.49 -0.64
CA GLU A 106 12.37 5.43 -1.60
C GLU A 106 11.61 4.18 -1.15
N ASN A 107 10.60 3.77 -1.92
CA ASN A 107 9.74 2.62 -1.63
C ASN A 107 9.15 2.67 -0.20
N ASP A 108 8.53 3.79 0.17
CA ASP A 108 8.00 4.07 1.53
C ASP A 108 9.02 4.20 2.67
N HIS A 109 10.32 4.05 2.39
CA HIS A 109 11.37 4.25 3.37
C HIS A 109 11.95 5.66 3.25
N ARG A 110 12.08 6.36 4.38
CA ARG A 110 12.81 7.63 4.42
C ARG A 110 14.27 7.39 4.01
N VAL A 111 14.78 8.23 3.14
CA VAL A 111 16.17 8.21 2.69
C VAL A 111 16.79 9.61 2.73
N GLY A 112 18.09 9.67 2.99
CA GLY A 112 18.85 10.91 3.02
C GLY A 112 18.47 11.81 4.19
N GLU A 113 18.64 13.11 3.99
CA GLU A 113 18.36 14.11 5.01
C GLU A 113 16.85 14.34 5.16
N TRP A 114 16.41 14.34 6.42
CA TRP A 114 15.06 14.68 6.82
C TRP A 114 15.06 15.79 7.85
N LYS A 115 14.21 16.78 7.63
CA LYS A 115 14.02 17.92 8.52
C LYS A 115 12.69 17.79 9.23
N PHE A 116 12.69 18.18 10.50
CA PHE A 116 11.51 18.18 11.34
C PHE A 116 11.41 19.52 12.07
N TRP A 117 10.19 20.01 12.28
CA TRP A 117 9.92 21.30 12.89
C TRP A 117 8.89 21.19 14.01
N TRP A 118 9.10 21.99 15.04
CA TRP A 118 8.13 22.20 16.12
C TRP A 118 6.86 22.90 15.59
N PRO A 119 5.70 22.78 16.27
CA PRO A 119 4.47 23.49 15.90
C PRO A 119 4.62 25.03 15.87
N ASN A 120 5.60 25.57 16.60
CA ASN A 120 5.91 27.00 16.55
C ASN A 120 6.60 27.41 15.23
N GLY A 121 7.12 26.46 14.43
CA GLY A 121 7.86 26.67 13.18
C GLY A 121 9.38 26.60 13.31
N GLN A 122 9.90 26.40 14.54
CA GLN A 122 11.32 26.24 14.82
C GLN A 122 11.81 24.89 14.29
N LEU A 123 12.96 24.88 13.60
CA LEU A 123 13.60 23.63 13.20
C LEU A 123 13.94 22.82 14.46
N MET A 124 13.47 21.58 14.52
CA MET A 124 13.60 20.69 15.66
C MET A 124 14.79 19.75 15.47
N ASN A 125 14.83 19.03 14.34
CA ASN A 125 15.93 18.12 14.02
C ASN A 125 16.23 18.06 12.53
N VAL A 126 17.48 17.70 12.24
CA VAL A 126 17.93 17.20 10.95
C VAL A 126 18.46 15.78 11.18
N LEU A 127 17.79 14.81 10.58
CA LEU A 127 18.15 13.38 10.67
C LEU A 127 18.71 12.92 9.32
N LEU A 128 19.66 12.00 9.35
CA LEU A 128 20.16 11.30 8.18
C LEU A 128 19.68 9.84 8.22
N TYR A 129 18.93 9.44 7.20
CA TYR A 129 18.50 8.06 6.96
C TYR A 129 19.43 7.43 5.91
N ASP A 130 20.23 6.45 6.31
CA ASP A 130 21.12 5.70 5.42
C ASP A 130 20.96 4.18 5.63
N SER A 131 21.71 3.37 4.88
CA SER A 131 21.63 1.91 4.96
C SER A 131 22.09 1.32 6.31
N LEU A 132 22.78 2.12 7.14
CA LEU A 132 23.24 1.74 8.47
C LEU A 132 22.25 2.15 9.56
N GLY A 133 21.27 3.00 9.24
CA GLY A 133 20.20 3.41 10.14
C GLY A 133 19.98 4.91 10.15
N ILE A 134 19.60 5.43 11.32
CA ILE A 134 19.23 6.83 11.52
C ILE A 134 20.31 7.52 12.35
N LYS A 135 20.77 8.69 11.89
CA LYS A 135 21.71 9.55 12.62
C LYS A 135 21.10 10.90 12.90
N VAL A 136 21.21 11.37 14.13
CA VAL A 136 20.79 12.73 14.51
C VAL A 136 21.92 13.70 14.14
N MET A 137 21.78 14.44 13.05
CA MET A 137 22.83 15.34 12.58
C MET A 137 22.77 16.71 13.26
N HIS A 138 21.56 17.25 13.43
CA HIS A 138 21.35 18.48 14.16
C HIS A 138 20.08 18.40 14.99
N SER A 139 20.09 19.10 16.13
CA SER A 139 18.96 19.17 17.04
C SER A 139 18.90 20.53 17.70
N TRP A 140 17.69 21.06 17.85
CA TRP A 140 17.40 22.31 18.55
C TRP A 140 16.25 22.10 19.54
N SER A 141 16.32 22.76 20.69
CA SER A 141 15.14 22.88 21.56
C SER A 141 14.07 23.74 20.92
N GLU A 142 12.86 23.67 21.46
CA GLU A 142 11.71 24.46 21.02
C GLU A 142 11.94 25.98 21.09
N ASP A 143 12.81 26.45 21.99
CA ASP A 143 13.26 27.85 22.09
C ASP A 143 14.34 28.24 21.06
N GLY A 144 14.78 27.28 20.24
CA GLY A 144 15.74 27.49 19.17
C GLY A 144 17.20 27.35 19.53
N LYS A 145 17.53 26.97 20.76
CA LYS A 145 18.93 26.68 21.11
C LYS A 145 19.38 25.38 20.44
N GLN A 146 20.41 25.47 19.59
CA GLN A 146 21.01 24.29 18.97
C GLN A 146 21.78 23.46 20.02
N GLN A 147 21.42 22.18 20.13
CA GLN A 147 21.95 21.23 21.11
C GLN A 147 22.88 20.19 20.49
N VAL A 148 22.66 19.86 19.21
CA VAL A 148 23.48 18.92 18.43
C VAL A 148 23.92 19.59 17.13
N VAL A 149 25.21 19.50 16.82
CA VAL A 149 25.84 20.01 15.61
C VAL A 149 26.67 18.91 14.96
N ASN A 150 26.40 18.60 13.70
CA ASN A 150 27.11 17.58 12.92
C ASN A 150 27.24 16.24 13.67
N GLY A 151 26.15 15.79 14.30
CA GLY A 151 26.12 14.51 15.01
C GLY A 151 26.64 14.54 16.44
N ASN A 152 27.08 15.69 16.95
CA ASN A 152 27.73 15.79 18.25
C ASN A 152 27.03 16.81 19.13
N GLY A 153 26.71 16.42 20.37
CA GLY A 153 26.09 17.33 21.32
C GLY A 153 25.29 16.61 22.40
N ARG A 154 24.76 17.37 23.34
CA ARG A 154 23.93 16.85 24.44
C ARG A 154 22.55 17.45 24.36
N VAL A 155 21.55 16.59 24.37
CA VAL A 155 20.15 16.97 24.36
C VAL A 155 19.52 16.93 25.75
N SER A 156 18.55 17.80 25.96
CA SER A 156 17.66 17.80 27.11
C SER A 156 16.25 18.13 26.61
N ILE A 157 15.38 17.12 26.60
CA ILE A 157 14.05 17.13 25.96
C ILE A 157 13.00 16.99 27.05
N LYS A 158 12.02 17.89 27.08
CA LYS A 158 10.85 17.78 27.96
C LYS A 158 9.87 16.75 27.39
N LEU A 159 9.31 15.89 28.22
CA LEU A 159 8.28 14.93 27.85
C LEU A 159 6.93 15.45 28.38
N GLU A 160 6.05 15.87 27.47
CA GLU A 160 4.75 16.46 27.80
C GLU A 160 3.73 15.36 28.17
N GLU A 161 3.76 14.94 29.43
CA GLU A 161 2.77 14.00 29.98
C GLU A 161 1.52 14.72 30.54
N ASP A 162 1.71 15.90 31.14
CA ASP A 162 0.66 16.81 31.64
C ASP A 162 1.23 18.24 31.86
N GLU A 163 0.37 19.23 32.09
CA GLU A 163 0.75 20.66 32.23
C GLU A 163 1.81 20.93 33.31
N ASN A 164 1.98 20.03 34.29
CA ASN A 164 2.93 20.19 35.40
C ASN A 164 4.09 19.18 35.35
N SER A 165 4.25 18.48 34.22
CA SER A 165 5.23 17.42 34.06
C SER A 165 6.67 17.93 34.16
N LYS A 166 7.47 17.26 34.99
CA LYS A 166 8.94 17.35 35.04
C LYS A 166 9.63 16.19 34.31
N ALA A 167 8.89 15.48 33.47
CA ALA A 167 9.45 14.36 32.71
C ALA A 167 10.43 14.91 31.67
N MET A 168 11.62 14.30 31.64
CA MET A 168 12.73 14.72 30.81
C MET A 168 13.39 13.48 30.20
N LEU A 169 13.96 13.67 29.02
CA LEU A 169 14.96 12.80 28.44
C LEU A 169 16.25 13.59 28.26
N GLU A 170 17.35 13.03 28.73
CA GLU A 170 18.67 13.62 28.56
C GLU A 170 19.68 12.60 28.08
N GLY A 171 20.61 13.03 27.23
CA GLY A 171 21.65 12.16 26.69
C GLY A 171 22.54 12.87 25.68
N SER A 172 23.61 12.21 25.27
CA SER A 172 24.54 12.77 24.28
C SER A 172 24.53 11.96 22.99
N TYR A 173 24.85 12.65 21.90
CA TYR A 173 25.11 12.08 20.60
C TYR A 173 26.58 12.24 20.25
N ARG A 174 27.15 11.21 19.63
CA ARG A 174 28.46 11.20 19.01
C ARG A 174 28.34 10.61 17.61
N ASN A 175 28.79 11.35 16.60
CA ASN A 175 28.63 10.97 15.18
C ASN A 175 27.18 10.59 14.80
N GLY A 176 26.21 11.25 15.44
CA GLY A 176 24.78 11.09 15.21
C GLY A 176 24.15 9.89 15.93
N LEU A 177 24.93 9.11 16.69
CA LEU A 177 24.46 7.94 17.43
C LEU A 177 24.44 8.24 18.94
N LYS A 178 23.54 7.59 19.68
CA LYS A 178 23.47 7.73 21.14
C LYS A 178 24.80 7.33 21.78
N ASP A 179 25.30 8.15 22.68
CA ASP A 179 26.58 7.93 23.34
C ASP A 179 26.54 8.43 24.80
N GLY A 180 27.16 7.68 25.70
CA GLY A 180 27.17 7.98 27.13
C GLY A 180 25.87 7.65 27.84
N LEU A 181 25.67 8.23 29.02
CA LEU A 181 24.51 7.99 29.86
C LEU A 181 23.28 8.73 29.32
N TRP A 182 22.23 7.97 29.02
CA TRP A 182 20.90 8.41 28.70
C TRP A 182 19.97 8.18 29.89
N ARG A 183 19.14 9.16 30.21
CA ARG A 183 18.22 9.10 31.36
C ARG A 183 16.83 9.59 30.95
N ARG A 184 15.80 8.85 31.33
CA ARG A 184 14.39 9.26 31.29
C ARG A 184 13.85 9.44 32.70
N THR A 185 13.21 10.57 32.97
CA THR A 185 12.50 10.84 34.23
C THR A 185 10.98 10.88 34.01
N ASN A 186 10.23 10.61 35.07
CA ASN A 186 8.76 10.73 35.08
C ASN A 186 8.29 12.17 35.30
N LYS A 187 6.97 12.40 35.26
CA LYS A 187 6.40 13.72 35.57
C LYS A 187 6.74 14.34 36.93
N LYS A 188 7.22 13.55 37.90
CA LYS A 188 7.73 14.05 39.20
C LYS A 188 9.23 14.38 39.17
N GLY A 189 9.92 14.12 38.06
CA GLY A 189 11.36 14.30 37.89
C GLY A 189 12.20 13.14 38.41
N GLN A 190 11.59 11.99 38.75
CA GLN A 190 12.32 10.82 39.23
C GLN A 190 12.76 9.93 38.07
N SER A 191 14.00 9.44 38.08
CA SER A 191 14.51 8.51 37.06
C SER A 191 13.63 7.26 36.96
N GLU A 192 13.22 6.94 35.74
CA GLU A 192 12.51 5.70 35.43
C GLU A 192 13.39 4.69 34.69
N ILE A 193 14.29 5.21 33.84
CA ILE A 193 15.24 4.42 33.06
C ILE A 193 16.56 5.19 32.97
N GLU A 194 17.67 4.47 33.14
CA GLU A 194 19.02 4.92 32.81
C GLU A 194 19.70 3.88 31.91
N GLN A 195 20.36 4.33 30.85
CA GLN A 195 21.00 3.48 29.85
C GLN A 195 22.33 4.08 29.39
N LEU A 196 23.38 3.28 29.41
CA LEU A 196 24.69 3.64 28.90
C LEU A 196 24.82 3.15 27.45
N PHE A 197 25.12 4.07 26.54
CA PHE A 197 25.37 3.76 25.14
C PHE A 197 26.84 4.00 24.76
N SER A 198 27.32 3.25 23.77
CA SER A 198 28.61 3.46 23.12
C SER A 198 28.44 3.29 21.62
N ASN A 199 28.67 4.35 20.84
CA ASN A 199 28.48 4.36 19.38
C ASN A 199 27.11 3.81 18.95
N GLY A 200 26.06 4.22 19.66
CA GLY A 200 24.69 3.77 19.39
C GLY A 200 24.34 2.44 20.03
N GLU A 201 25.28 1.59 20.46
CA GLU A 201 24.95 0.30 21.07
C GLU A 201 24.67 0.42 22.56
N LEU A 202 23.65 -0.28 23.05
CA LEU A 202 23.33 -0.35 24.47
C LEU A 202 24.39 -1.20 25.19
N VAL A 203 25.13 -0.59 26.11
CA VAL A 203 26.17 -1.24 26.90
C VAL A 203 25.62 -1.74 28.23
N LYS A 204 24.79 -0.92 28.88
CA LYS A 204 24.22 -1.22 30.20
C LYS A 204 22.91 -0.49 30.39
N ASP A 205 22.01 -1.07 31.17
CA ASP A 205 20.76 -0.41 31.56
C ASP A 205 20.45 -0.58 33.06
N GLN A 206 19.52 0.26 33.51
CA GLN A 206 18.87 0.16 34.79
C GLN A 206 17.42 0.66 34.65
N LYS A 207 16.46 -0.22 34.93
CA LYS A 207 15.03 0.14 34.98
C LYS A 207 14.58 0.29 36.42
N PHE A 208 14.06 1.48 36.75
CA PHE A 208 13.38 1.74 38.01
C PHE A 208 11.87 1.43 37.89
N LYS A 209 11.33 1.43 36.66
CA LYS A 209 10.00 0.89 36.33
C LYS A 209 10.13 -0.28 35.35
N PRO A 210 9.86 -1.53 35.76
CA PRO A 210 10.05 -2.72 34.92
C PRO A 210 9.22 -2.76 33.64
N SER A 211 8.04 -2.13 33.62
CA SER A 211 7.11 -2.16 32.50
C SER A 211 7.49 -1.26 31.32
N LEU A 212 8.48 -0.37 31.47
CA LEU A 212 8.87 0.53 30.41
C LEU A 212 9.76 -0.16 29.37
N ALA A 213 9.52 0.16 28.10
CA ALA A 213 10.39 -0.23 27.00
C ALA A 213 11.77 0.41 27.15
N TYR A 214 12.79 -0.24 26.59
CA TYR A 214 14.14 0.33 26.53
C TYR A 214 14.15 1.54 25.62
N LEU A 215 15.06 2.47 25.91
CA LEU A 215 15.46 3.44 24.92
C LEU A 215 16.14 2.69 23.76
N ASN A 216 15.48 2.60 22.63
CA ASN A 216 15.95 1.93 21.43
C ASN A 216 17.15 2.68 20.82
N PRO A 217 18.27 1.97 20.55
CA PRO A 217 19.51 2.53 20.01
C PRO A 217 19.38 3.10 18.59
N GLY A 218 18.51 2.54 17.76
CA GLY A 218 18.31 2.97 16.36
C GLY A 218 16.92 3.55 16.06
N ILE A 219 15.95 3.33 16.96
CA ILE A 219 14.52 3.58 16.69
C ILE A 219 13.80 4.05 17.96
N ASP A 220 14.47 4.78 18.86
CA ASP A 220 13.65 5.62 19.73
C ASP A 220 13.13 6.77 18.91
N ARG A 221 12.04 6.46 18.22
CA ARG A 221 10.91 7.33 17.98
C ARG A 221 10.48 7.87 19.34
N PHE A 222 11.30 8.75 19.93
CA PHE A 222 10.70 9.82 20.69
C PHE A 222 9.68 10.47 19.77
N GLU A 223 8.63 11.02 20.37
CA GLU A 223 7.61 11.88 19.76
C GLU A 223 8.21 13.17 19.15
N VAL A 224 9.44 13.09 18.66
CA VAL A 224 10.22 14.03 17.87
C VAL A 224 9.60 14.02 16.47
N GLY A 225 8.43 14.63 16.40
CA GLY A 225 7.50 14.46 15.31
C GLY A 225 6.76 13.16 15.52
N ASN A 226 5.55 13.23 16.07
CA ASN A 226 4.58 12.17 15.82
C ASN A 226 4.72 11.85 14.34
N GLU A 227 5.03 10.60 13.98
CA GLU A 227 4.79 10.19 12.60
C GLU A 227 3.35 10.63 12.33
N PRO A 228 3.11 11.52 11.34
CA PRO A 228 1.78 11.97 11.08
C PRO A 228 0.86 10.74 11.07
N TYR A 229 -0.25 10.79 11.81
CA TYR A 229 -1.12 9.63 12.11
C TYR A 229 -1.49 8.77 10.88
N TYR A 230 -1.32 9.35 9.70
CA TYR A 230 -1.56 8.77 8.39
C TYR A 230 -0.41 7.99 7.76
N LEU A 231 0.84 8.14 8.21
CA LEU A 231 2.01 7.55 7.57
C LEU A 231 1.99 6.03 7.53
N GLU A 232 1.34 5.39 8.51
CA GLU A 232 1.19 3.93 8.59
C GLU A 232 -0.11 3.41 7.94
N LYS A 233 -0.99 4.30 7.44
CA LYS A 233 -2.39 3.92 7.16
C LYS A 233 -2.83 3.93 5.69
N VAL A 234 -2.02 4.37 4.73
CA VAL A 234 -2.52 4.57 3.35
C VAL A 234 -1.55 4.21 2.25
N GLU A 235 -1.80 3.06 1.63
CA GLU A 235 -1.21 2.72 0.34
C GLU A 235 -2.23 2.18 -0.68
N ARG A 236 -3.49 1.93 -0.25
CA ARG A 236 -4.53 1.31 -1.09
C ARG A 236 -5.86 2.04 -0.95
N TRP A 237 -6.65 2.00 -2.02
CA TRP A 237 -8.01 2.52 -2.06
C TRP A 237 -8.95 1.64 -1.25
N MET A 238 -8.82 1.70 0.07
CA MET A 238 -9.71 1.01 1.00
C MET A 238 -10.93 1.87 1.25
N VAL A 239 -12.10 1.23 1.31
CA VAL A 239 -13.37 1.93 1.42
C VAL A 239 -14.00 1.64 2.77
N ASP A 240 -14.69 2.62 3.33
CA ASP A 240 -15.44 2.44 4.57
C ASP A 240 -16.56 1.40 4.35
N PRO A 241 -16.48 0.20 4.97
CA PRO A 241 -17.43 -0.87 4.73
C PRO A 241 -18.83 -0.55 5.25
N GLN A 242 -18.96 0.40 6.19
CA GLN A 242 -20.27 0.87 6.66
C GLN A 242 -20.98 1.73 5.62
N ILE A 243 -20.19 2.44 4.80
CA ILE A 243 -20.71 3.30 3.73
C ILE A 243 -20.87 2.50 2.43
N TYR A 244 -20.03 1.49 2.21
CA TYR A 244 -19.93 0.79 0.93
C TYR A 244 -19.76 -0.73 1.13
N ALA A 245 -20.84 -1.49 0.90
CA ALA A 245 -20.86 -2.94 1.09
C ALA A 245 -19.83 -3.66 0.18
N GLY A 246 -19.23 -4.73 0.70
CA GLY A 246 -17.97 -5.38 0.23
C GLY A 246 -17.94 -6.00 -1.17
N ASN A 247 -18.15 -5.18 -2.20
CA ASN A 247 -17.74 -5.27 -3.62
C ASN A 247 -18.04 -3.93 -4.34
N TYR A 248 -18.20 -2.84 -3.58
CA TYR A 248 -18.62 -1.56 -4.13
C TYR A 248 -17.56 -0.99 -5.07
N PRO A 249 -17.96 -0.46 -6.25
CA PRO A 249 -17.04 0.10 -7.22
C PRO A 249 -16.46 1.43 -6.70
N VAL A 250 -15.33 1.35 -5.97
CA VAL A 250 -14.67 2.49 -5.31
C VAL A 250 -14.43 3.66 -6.25
N VAL A 251 -14.03 3.35 -7.48
CA VAL A 251 -13.78 4.35 -8.52
C VAL A 251 -15.05 5.06 -8.94
N ALA A 252 -16.21 4.40 -8.94
CA ALA A 252 -17.48 5.08 -9.22
C ALA A 252 -17.76 6.18 -8.19
N SER A 253 -17.48 5.94 -6.91
CA SER A 253 -17.61 6.98 -5.87
C SER A 253 -16.66 8.15 -6.10
N VAL A 254 -15.37 7.88 -6.32
CA VAL A 254 -14.38 8.94 -6.59
C VAL A 254 -14.70 9.72 -7.87
N MET A 255 -15.25 9.05 -8.88
CA MET A 255 -15.59 9.65 -10.15
C MET A 255 -16.98 10.32 -10.17
N GLY A 256 -17.79 10.15 -9.11
CA GLY A 256 -19.16 10.65 -9.05
C GLY A 256 -20.10 9.94 -10.03
N TRP A 257 -19.85 8.67 -10.36
CA TRP A 257 -20.68 7.85 -11.24
C TRP A 257 -21.85 7.22 -10.48
N GLU A 258 -22.97 7.00 -11.18
CA GLU A 258 -24.13 6.33 -10.57
C GLU A 258 -23.86 4.83 -10.44
N VAL A 259 -24.30 4.25 -9.31
CA VAL A 259 -24.10 2.84 -8.99
C VAL A 259 -25.44 2.23 -8.57
N GLU A 260 -25.83 1.14 -9.23
CA GLU A 260 -27.03 0.39 -8.91
C GLU A 260 -26.65 -0.99 -8.36
N ALA A 261 -27.12 -1.30 -7.14
CA ALA A 261 -26.96 -2.61 -6.54
C ALA A 261 -27.99 -3.60 -7.11
N VAL A 262 -27.51 -4.68 -7.71
CA VAL A 262 -28.38 -5.74 -8.25
C VAL A 262 -28.39 -6.90 -7.27
N LYS A 263 -29.52 -7.04 -6.57
CA LYS A 263 -29.74 -8.13 -5.61
C LYS A 263 -30.19 -9.39 -6.33
N VAL A 264 -29.47 -10.50 -6.10
CA VAL A 264 -29.80 -11.81 -6.68
C VAL A 264 -30.12 -12.78 -5.55
N LYS A 265 -31.39 -13.24 -5.48
CA LYS A 265 -31.78 -14.31 -4.54
C LYS A 265 -30.90 -15.53 -4.83
N SER A 266 -30.03 -15.91 -3.88
CA SER A 266 -29.08 -17.05 -3.88
C SER A 266 -27.63 -16.80 -4.37
N LYS A 267 -27.24 -15.58 -4.73
CA LYS A 267 -25.87 -15.28 -5.21
C LYS A 267 -25.35 -13.96 -4.59
N PRO A 268 -24.03 -13.71 -4.55
CA PRO A 268 -23.50 -12.44 -4.06
C PRO A 268 -24.03 -11.27 -4.88
N ASP A 269 -24.38 -10.17 -4.22
CA ASP A 269 -24.79 -8.94 -4.89
C ASP A 269 -23.68 -8.42 -5.82
N TYR A 270 -24.06 -7.85 -6.96
CA TYR A 270 -23.15 -7.16 -7.87
C TYR A 270 -23.65 -5.74 -8.18
N TYR A 271 -22.80 -4.91 -8.80
CA TYR A 271 -23.11 -3.51 -9.08
C TYR A 271 -23.04 -3.20 -10.57
N LYS A 272 -24.02 -2.44 -11.07
CA LYS A 272 -23.93 -1.74 -12.36
C LYS A 272 -23.39 -0.34 -12.11
N VAL A 273 -22.44 0.08 -12.93
CA VAL A 273 -21.86 1.43 -12.87
C VAL A 273 -22.19 2.19 -14.14
N TYR A 274 -22.81 3.35 -13.98
CA TYR A 274 -23.16 4.25 -15.08
C TYR A 274 -22.17 5.41 -15.09
N ALA A 275 -21.17 5.31 -15.97
CA ALA A 275 -20.16 6.34 -16.16
C ALA A 275 -20.49 7.23 -17.37
N GLN A 276 -20.14 8.51 -17.31
CA GLN A 276 -20.11 9.40 -18.48
C GLN A 276 -18.66 9.56 -18.90
N LEU A 277 -18.19 8.72 -19.81
CA LEU A 277 -16.83 8.76 -20.35
C LEU A 277 -16.88 9.40 -21.74
N GLU A 278 -16.12 10.48 -21.95
CA GLU A 278 -16.01 11.17 -23.25
C GLU A 278 -17.38 11.60 -23.84
N GLY A 279 -18.34 11.96 -22.98
CA GLY A 279 -19.69 12.37 -23.41
C GLY A 279 -20.59 11.21 -23.85
N LYS A 280 -20.19 9.95 -23.60
CA LYS A 280 -21.01 8.77 -23.85
C LYS A 280 -21.33 8.03 -22.54
N PRO A 281 -22.58 7.57 -22.35
CA PRO A 281 -22.90 6.67 -21.26
C PRO A 281 -22.17 5.33 -21.47
N PHE A 282 -21.35 4.97 -20.51
CA PHE A 282 -20.68 3.68 -20.43
C PHE A 282 -21.24 2.91 -19.23
N ILE A 283 -21.87 1.77 -19.50
CA ILE A 283 -22.33 0.86 -18.46
C ILE A 283 -21.25 -0.18 -18.25
N TYR A 284 -20.61 -0.14 -17.09
CA TYR A 284 -19.70 -1.20 -16.69
C TYR A 284 -20.41 -2.20 -15.79
N GLU A 285 -20.33 -3.47 -16.17
CA GLU A 285 -20.78 -4.61 -15.38
C GLU A 285 -19.53 -5.33 -14.85
N GLU A 286 -19.29 -5.30 -13.53
CA GLU A 286 -18.37 -6.27 -12.93
C GLU A 286 -19.03 -7.64 -13.06
N HIS A 287 -18.65 -8.41 -14.08
CA HIS A 287 -19.13 -9.77 -14.24
C HIS A 287 -18.49 -10.63 -13.14
N PRO A 288 -19.24 -11.14 -12.14
CA PRO A 288 -18.67 -12.06 -11.18
C PRO A 288 -18.26 -13.33 -11.93
N THR A 289 -16.95 -13.54 -12.06
CA THR A 289 -16.40 -14.80 -12.54
C THR A 289 -15.96 -15.64 -11.36
N THR A 290 -16.55 -16.82 -11.19
CA THR A 290 -16.05 -17.80 -10.23
C THR A 290 -15.12 -18.78 -10.94
N ALA A 291 -14.01 -19.12 -10.30
CA ALA A 291 -13.18 -20.24 -10.73
C ALA A 291 -13.99 -21.56 -10.62
N PRO A 292 -13.65 -22.59 -11.42
CA PRO A 292 -14.24 -23.90 -11.24
C PRO A 292 -13.78 -24.51 -9.90
N GLU A 293 -14.65 -25.25 -9.23
CA GLU A 293 -14.39 -25.80 -7.90
C GLU A 293 -14.48 -27.33 -7.90
N PHE A 294 -13.44 -28.00 -7.36
CA PHE A 294 -13.43 -29.45 -7.25
C PHE A 294 -14.44 -29.92 -6.17
N PRO A 295 -15.16 -31.02 -6.38
CA PRO A 295 -16.11 -31.54 -5.39
C PRO A 295 -15.44 -31.85 -4.04
N GLY A 296 -15.89 -31.18 -2.98
CA GLY A 296 -15.28 -31.29 -1.65
C GLY A 296 -14.13 -30.32 -1.38
N GLY A 297 -13.89 -29.36 -2.29
CA GLY A 297 -12.92 -28.28 -2.15
C GLY A 297 -11.46 -28.72 -2.25
N ASP A 298 -10.55 -27.80 -1.90
CA ASP A 298 -9.11 -27.96 -2.14
C ASP A 298 -8.50 -29.19 -1.46
N LYS A 299 -8.96 -29.55 -0.26
CA LYS A 299 -8.47 -30.74 0.46
C LYS A 299 -8.84 -32.03 -0.28
N ALA A 300 -10.06 -32.13 -0.79
CA ALA A 300 -10.50 -33.27 -1.58
C ALA A 300 -9.77 -33.32 -2.92
N TYR A 301 -9.55 -32.17 -3.55
CA TYR A 301 -8.75 -32.05 -4.76
C TYR A 301 -7.32 -32.55 -4.54
N GLN A 302 -6.62 -32.06 -3.52
CA GLN A 302 -5.27 -32.51 -3.17
C GLN A 302 -5.22 -34.01 -2.90
N SER A 303 -6.21 -34.55 -2.19
CA SER A 303 -6.30 -35.98 -1.88
C SER A 303 -6.50 -36.82 -3.15
N TYR A 304 -7.35 -36.35 -4.07
CA TYR A 304 -7.57 -36.96 -5.38
C TYR A 304 -6.28 -36.93 -6.22
N MET A 305 -5.66 -35.76 -6.35
CA MET A 305 -4.42 -35.58 -7.11
C MET A 305 -3.31 -36.50 -6.58
N ASN A 306 -3.14 -36.59 -5.26
CA ASN A 306 -2.16 -37.48 -4.66
C ASN A 306 -2.43 -38.95 -4.96
N LYS A 307 -3.68 -39.38 -4.83
CA LYS A 307 -4.06 -40.79 -5.01
C LYS A 307 -3.97 -41.25 -6.47
N TYR A 308 -4.46 -40.45 -7.42
CA TYR A 308 -4.69 -40.90 -8.79
C TYR A 308 -3.66 -40.40 -9.80
N ILE A 309 -2.88 -39.36 -9.46
CA ILE A 309 -1.93 -38.75 -10.41
C ILE A 309 -0.52 -38.72 -9.80
N ILE A 310 -0.32 -38.01 -8.68
CA ILE A 310 1.04 -37.74 -8.14
C ILE A 310 1.71 -39.04 -7.65
N ASN A 311 1.04 -39.87 -6.85
CA ASN A 311 1.66 -41.11 -6.35
C ASN A 311 1.92 -42.13 -7.48
N PRO A 312 0.99 -42.39 -8.42
CA PRO A 312 1.28 -43.22 -9.58
C PRO A 312 2.47 -42.70 -10.42
N LEU A 313 2.56 -41.39 -10.63
CA LEU A 313 3.71 -40.79 -11.32
C LEU A 313 5.02 -41.02 -10.55
N LYS A 314 5.03 -40.83 -9.23
CA LYS A 314 6.20 -41.13 -8.38
C LYS A 314 6.62 -42.61 -8.47
N LEU A 315 5.66 -43.53 -8.49
CA LEU A 315 5.91 -44.97 -8.61
C LEU A 315 6.41 -45.38 -10.01
N SER A 316 6.10 -44.59 -11.05
CA SER A 316 6.62 -44.84 -12.41
C SER A 316 8.14 -44.63 -12.54
N GLY A 317 8.77 -43.99 -11.54
CA GLY A 317 10.21 -43.71 -11.52
C GLY A 317 10.64 -42.51 -12.38
N VAL A 318 9.69 -41.84 -13.06
CA VAL A 318 9.97 -40.66 -13.90
C VAL A 318 10.16 -39.42 -13.03
N LYS A 319 11.25 -38.68 -13.30
CA LYS A 319 11.53 -37.39 -12.68
C LYS A 319 11.42 -36.28 -13.71
N PHE A 320 10.75 -35.20 -13.36
CA PHE A 320 10.70 -34.01 -14.20
C PHE A 320 11.85 -33.06 -13.84
N GLU A 321 12.64 -32.64 -14.82
CA GLU A 321 13.71 -31.67 -14.63
C GLU A 321 13.19 -30.24 -14.37
N LYS A 322 11.93 -29.97 -14.73
CA LYS A 322 11.23 -28.69 -14.60
C LYS A 322 9.77 -28.92 -14.22
N VAL A 323 9.11 -27.89 -13.69
CA VAL A 323 7.66 -27.93 -13.42
C VAL A 323 6.90 -28.18 -14.73
N VAL A 324 6.04 -29.19 -14.69
CA VAL A 324 5.25 -29.65 -15.84
C VAL A 324 3.83 -29.12 -15.70
N TYR A 325 3.31 -28.43 -16.71
CA TYR A 325 1.95 -27.88 -16.68
C TYR A 325 1.00 -28.74 -17.51
N VAL A 326 -0.10 -29.18 -16.92
CA VAL A 326 -1.20 -29.85 -17.64
C VAL A 326 -2.33 -28.86 -17.77
N ASP A 327 -2.74 -28.59 -19.00
CA ASP A 327 -3.93 -27.79 -19.28
C ASP A 327 -5.12 -28.74 -19.49
N PHE A 328 -6.27 -28.44 -18.90
CA PHE A 328 -7.48 -29.21 -19.15
C PHE A 328 -8.70 -28.30 -19.15
N ASP A 329 -9.69 -28.69 -19.95
CA ASP A 329 -10.91 -27.93 -20.11
C ASP A 329 -11.96 -28.41 -19.10
N ILE A 330 -12.69 -27.47 -18.50
CA ILE A 330 -13.87 -27.74 -17.67
C ILE A 330 -15.05 -27.11 -18.40
N THR A 331 -16.02 -27.96 -18.77
CA THR A 331 -17.24 -27.54 -19.47
C THR A 331 -18.14 -26.70 -18.55
N ASP A 332 -19.12 -26.04 -19.14
CA ASP A 332 -20.25 -25.41 -18.46
C ASP A 332 -21.10 -26.42 -17.65
N GLU A 333 -20.99 -27.72 -17.94
CA GLU A 333 -21.55 -28.79 -17.11
C GLU A 333 -20.62 -29.27 -15.98
N GLY A 334 -19.41 -28.70 -15.88
CA GLY A 334 -18.41 -29.09 -14.87
C GLY A 334 -17.63 -30.35 -15.20
N LYS A 335 -17.88 -30.99 -16.35
CA LYS A 335 -17.11 -32.16 -16.80
C LYS A 335 -15.73 -31.74 -17.28
N VAL A 336 -14.71 -32.51 -16.90
CA VAL A 336 -13.38 -32.39 -17.50
C VAL A 336 -13.44 -32.90 -18.94
N GLY A 337 -13.05 -32.03 -19.86
CA GLY A 337 -12.98 -32.29 -21.29
C GLY A 337 -11.54 -32.56 -21.73
N ASN A 338 -11.10 -31.82 -22.76
CA ASN A 338 -9.79 -32.01 -23.38
C ASN A 338 -8.65 -31.82 -22.38
N VAL A 339 -7.76 -32.81 -22.28
CA VAL A 339 -6.54 -32.77 -21.46
C VAL A 339 -5.35 -32.61 -22.39
N ILE A 340 -4.64 -31.49 -22.25
CA ILE A 340 -3.52 -31.10 -23.09
C ILE A 340 -2.23 -31.34 -22.30
N LEU A 341 -1.48 -32.33 -22.75
CA LEU A 341 -0.18 -32.66 -22.20
C LEU A 341 0.89 -31.67 -22.69
N PRO A 342 1.86 -31.31 -21.83
CA PRO A 342 2.95 -30.44 -22.23
C PRO A 342 3.85 -31.11 -23.26
N LYS A 343 4.35 -30.31 -24.21
CA LYS A 343 5.29 -30.75 -25.23
C LYS A 343 6.58 -31.22 -24.56
N GLY A 344 6.92 -32.51 -24.69
CA GLY A 344 8.16 -33.08 -24.18
C GLY A 344 8.01 -34.35 -23.34
N ILE A 345 6.80 -34.70 -22.89
CA ILE A 345 6.55 -36.00 -22.25
C ILE A 345 6.58 -37.10 -23.32
N GLN A 346 7.59 -37.98 -23.28
CA GLN A 346 7.74 -39.06 -24.26
C GLN A 346 7.24 -40.39 -23.73
N GLU A 347 7.28 -40.59 -22.42
CA GLU A 347 6.95 -41.82 -21.73
C GLU A 347 5.45 -42.09 -21.75
N GLU A 348 5.05 -43.15 -22.46
CA GLU A 348 3.64 -43.47 -22.67
C GLU A 348 2.90 -43.76 -21.35
N ILE A 349 3.59 -44.35 -20.38
CA ILE A 349 3.03 -44.59 -19.03
C ILE A 349 2.70 -43.29 -18.30
N VAL A 350 3.50 -42.24 -18.48
CA VAL A 350 3.28 -40.92 -17.88
C VAL A 350 2.08 -40.25 -18.54
N LYS A 351 2.00 -40.31 -19.87
CA LYS A 351 0.84 -39.78 -20.62
C LYS A 351 -0.46 -40.48 -20.21
N ASP A 352 -0.42 -41.79 -20.05
CA ASP A 352 -1.59 -42.59 -19.65
C ASP A 352 -2.06 -42.24 -18.23
N ILE A 353 -1.13 -42.15 -17.27
CA ILE A 353 -1.45 -41.76 -15.88
C ILE A 353 -2.09 -40.37 -15.83
N ILE A 354 -1.51 -39.39 -16.53
CA ILE A 354 -2.05 -38.01 -16.53
C ILE A 354 -3.41 -37.99 -17.24
N THR A 355 -3.51 -38.56 -18.45
CA THR A 355 -4.74 -38.50 -19.23
C THR A 355 -5.90 -39.17 -18.48
N LYS A 356 -5.70 -40.40 -17.97
CA LYS A 356 -6.72 -41.12 -17.19
C LYS A 356 -7.05 -40.41 -15.89
N GLY A 357 -6.05 -39.93 -15.15
CA GLY A 357 -6.25 -39.25 -13.88
C GLY A 357 -7.05 -37.95 -14.00
N PHE A 358 -6.82 -37.14 -15.04
CA PHE A 358 -7.58 -35.91 -15.26
C PHE A 358 -8.96 -36.19 -15.86
N THR A 359 -9.09 -37.14 -16.80
CA THR A 359 -10.38 -37.46 -17.43
C THR A 359 -11.35 -38.13 -16.45
N ALA A 360 -10.83 -38.87 -15.47
CA ALA A 360 -11.63 -39.54 -14.43
C ALA A 360 -11.98 -38.62 -13.25
N MET A 361 -11.73 -37.31 -13.34
CA MET A 361 -12.11 -36.38 -12.28
C MET A 361 -13.64 -36.34 -12.11
N PRO A 362 -14.13 -36.19 -10.88
CA PRO A 362 -15.55 -35.99 -10.64
C PRO A 362 -16.04 -34.68 -11.28
N ILE A 363 -17.35 -34.56 -11.49
CA ILE A 363 -17.96 -33.36 -12.08
C ILE A 363 -17.70 -32.16 -11.16
N TRP A 364 -16.95 -31.18 -11.66
CA TRP A 364 -16.64 -29.95 -10.95
C TRP A 364 -17.87 -29.06 -10.85
N LYS A 365 -17.86 -28.13 -9.90
CA LYS A 365 -18.68 -26.94 -10.05
C LYS A 365 -18.03 -26.10 -11.17
N PRO A 366 -18.74 -25.83 -12.28
CA PRO A 366 -18.16 -25.12 -13.41
C PRO A 366 -17.75 -23.70 -13.03
N ALA A 367 -16.83 -23.12 -13.80
CA ALA A 367 -16.62 -21.68 -13.75
C ALA A 367 -17.91 -20.99 -14.16
N THR A 368 -18.17 -19.81 -13.61
CA THR A 368 -19.34 -19.03 -14.01
C THR A 368 -18.91 -17.67 -14.56
N ARG A 369 -19.70 -17.14 -15.49
CA ARG A 369 -19.66 -15.73 -15.91
C ARG A 369 -21.09 -15.23 -15.90
N ASN A 370 -21.35 -14.14 -15.17
CA ASN A 370 -22.72 -13.72 -14.88
C ASN A 370 -23.55 -14.83 -14.26
N LEU A 371 -22.87 -15.71 -13.50
CA LEU A 371 -23.49 -16.81 -12.77
C LEU A 371 -24.15 -17.86 -13.69
N GLU A 372 -23.91 -17.76 -15.00
CA GLU A 372 -24.12 -18.79 -16.00
C GLU A 372 -22.84 -19.63 -16.08
N PRO A 373 -22.94 -20.95 -16.07
CA PRO A 373 -21.81 -21.81 -16.27
C PRO A 373 -21.12 -21.52 -17.61
N ILE A 374 -19.79 -21.46 -17.59
CA ILE A 374 -18.99 -21.27 -18.80
C ILE A 374 -17.93 -22.34 -18.90
N TYR A 375 -17.58 -22.63 -20.15
CA TYR A 375 -16.36 -23.33 -20.48
C TYR A 375 -15.13 -22.54 -19.99
N THR A 376 -14.21 -23.22 -19.31
CA THR A 376 -12.94 -22.64 -18.89
C THR A 376 -11.77 -23.60 -19.11
N ARG A 377 -10.60 -23.06 -19.43
CA ARG A 377 -9.35 -23.81 -19.45
C ARG A 377 -8.62 -23.60 -18.13
N TYR A 378 -8.29 -24.70 -17.45
CA TYR A 378 -7.55 -24.70 -16.19
C TYR A 378 -6.14 -25.23 -16.41
N ARG A 379 -5.15 -24.58 -15.78
CA ARG A 379 -3.74 -24.97 -15.85
C ARG A 379 -3.27 -25.45 -14.49
N TYR A 380 -2.79 -26.69 -14.42
CA TYR A 380 -2.29 -27.27 -13.18
C TYR A 380 -0.77 -27.55 -13.23
N PRO A 381 0.02 -27.06 -12.26
CA PRO A 381 1.43 -27.44 -12.13
C PRO A 381 1.58 -28.81 -11.46
N LEU A 382 2.12 -29.78 -12.19
CA LEU A 382 2.60 -31.05 -11.64
C LEU A 382 4.00 -30.87 -11.07
N ASN A 383 4.09 -30.95 -9.74
CA ASN A 383 5.35 -31.01 -8.99
C ASN A 383 5.54 -32.45 -8.50
N LEU A 384 6.56 -33.16 -9.01
CA LEU A 384 6.88 -34.54 -8.60
C LEU A 384 8.06 -34.61 -7.64
#